data_AF-A0A6J2W276-F1
#
_entry.id   AF-A0A6J2W276-F1
#
_cell.length_a   1.000
_cell.length_b   1.000
_cell.length_c   1.000
_cell.angle_alpha   90.00
_cell.angle_beta   90.00
_cell.angle_gamma   90.00
#
_symmetry.space_group_name_H-M   'P 1'
#
loop_
_entity.id
_entity.type
_entity.pdbx_description
1 polymer ?
#
loop_
_entity_poly.entity_id
_entity_poly.type
_entity_poly.pdbx_seq_one_letter_code
_entity_poly.pdbx_strand_id
1 'polypeptide(L)'
;MGNKHASLDDILAEDMHHWYNKFMRESPSGLITLFELKAILGLQGMSEDANSYVDQVFFTFDMDGDGYIDFVEYIAAISLMLKGEINQKLKWYFKLFDQDGNGKIDKDELETIFTAIQDITRNHELVPEEVVALIFEKIDVNGEGELTLEEFIEGAKGHPDIMEMLKKLMDLTPVLVIIVEGRKK
;
A
#
# COMPACT_ATOMS: atom_id res chain seq x y z
N MET A 1 -26.98 -18.05 -12.24
CA MET A 1 -25.64 -17.60 -12.66
C MET A 1 -25.35 -16.35 -11.84
N GLY A 2 -24.78 -16.39 -10.64
CA GLY A 2 -23.61 -17.15 -10.22
C GLY A 2 -22.41 -16.21 -10.15
N ASN A 3 -22.51 -15.11 -9.39
CA ASN A 3 -21.36 -14.29 -9.03
C ASN A 3 -21.32 -14.19 -7.50
N LYS A 4 -20.64 -15.15 -6.86
CA LYS A 4 -20.30 -15.08 -5.44
C LYS A 4 -19.07 -14.16 -5.32
N HIS A 5 -19.30 -12.85 -5.31
CA HIS A 5 -18.40 -12.01 -4.53
C HIS A 5 -18.71 -12.35 -3.08
N ALA A 6 -17.80 -13.06 -2.40
CA ALA A 6 -17.85 -13.07 -0.93
C ALA A 6 -17.87 -11.61 -0.50
N SER A 7 -18.86 -11.21 0.31
CA SER A 7 -18.92 -9.84 0.79
C SER A 7 -17.65 -9.57 1.60
N LEU A 8 -17.07 -8.38 1.48
CA LEU A 8 -15.92 -7.96 2.28
C LEU A 8 -16.21 -8.06 3.79
N ASP A 9 -17.49 -7.98 4.16
CA ASP A 9 -17.96 -8.24 5.51
C ASP A 9 -17.87 -9.72 5.91
N ASP A 10 -18.09 -10.66 4.98
CA ASP A 10 -17.96 -12.10 5.24
C ASP A 10 -16.49 -12.47 5.49
N ILE A 11 -15.57 -11.84 4.75
CA ILE A 11 -14.11 -12.06 4.82
C ILE A 11 -13.52 -11.62 6.18
N LEU A 12 -14.03 -10.53 6.74
CA LEU A 12 -13.62 -10.05 8.07
C LEU A 12 -14.48 -10.60 9.22
N ALA A 13 -15.65 -11.17 8.90
CA ALA A 13 -16.44 -11.95 9.85
C ALA A 13 -15.89 -13.37 10.05
N GLU A 14 -14.95 -13.82 9.21
CA GLU A 14 -14.17 -15.02 9.50
C GLU A 14 -13.39 -14.87 10.80
N ASP A 15 -13.52 -15.85 11.70
CA ASP A 15 -12.87 -15.85 13.01
C ASP A 15 -11.37 -15.57 12.88
N MET A 16 -10.77 -14.84 13.84
CA MET A 16 -9.29 -14.64 13.90
C MET A 16 -8.52 -15.97 13.76
N HIS A 17 -9.12 -17.07 14.20
CA HIS A 17 -8.59 -18.42 14.01
C HIS A 17 -8.48 -18.84 12.53
N HIS A 18 -9.41 -18.44 11.66
CA HIS A 18 -9.31 -18.68 10.22
C HIS A 18 -8.08 -18.00 9.64
N TRP A 19 -7.95 -16.70 9.88
CA TRP A 19 -6.84 -15.90 9.40
C TRP A 19 -5.50 -16.38 9.95
N TYR A 20 -5.45 -16.74 11.24
CA TYR A 20 -4.27 -17.33 11.84
C TYR A 20 -3.89 -18.66 11.19
N ASN A 21 -4.83 -19.57 10.99
CA ASN A 21 -4.57 -20.84 10.32
C ASN A 21 -4.11 -20.65 8.88
N LYS A 22 -4.66 -19.65 8.18
CA LYS A 22 -4.25 -19.30 6.82
C LYS A 22 -2.82 -18.77 6.80
N PHE A 23 -2.52 -17.79 7.65
CA PHE A 23 -1.20 -17.21 7.83
C PHE A 23 -0.17 -18.30 8.14
N MET A 24 -0.44 -19.16 9.12
CA MET A 24 0.44 -20.28 9.49
C MET A 24 0.60 -21.34 8.38
N ARG A 25 -0.35 -21.44 7.43
CA ARG A 25 -0.22 -22.33 6.27
C ARG A 25 0.73 -21.77 5.22
N GLU A 26 0.74 -20.46 5.04
CA GLU A 26 1.58 -19.77 4.05
C GLU A 26 2.97 -19.43 4.60
N SER A 27 3.05 -19.10 5.90
CA SER A 27 4.27 -18.92 6.66
C SER A 27 4.26 -19.78 7.95
N PRO A 28 4.77 -21.02 7.89
CA PRO A 28 4.84 -21.89 9.06
C PRO A 28 5.77 -21.39 10.18
N SER A 29 6.67 -20.45 9.88
CA SER A 29 7.52 -19.77 10.86
C SER A 29 6.73 -18.80 11.74
N GLY A 30 5.53 -18.38 11.30
CA GLY A 30 4.75 -17.33 11.93
C GLY A 30 5.27 -15.91 11.65
N LEU A 31 6.20 -15.78 10.70
CA LEU A 31 6.83 -14.52 10.29
C LEU A 31 6.91 -14.50 8.76
N ILE A 32 6.44 -13.43 8.13
CA ILE A 32 6.58 -13.24 6.68
C ILE A 32 7.82 -12.39 6.41
N THR A 33 8.78 -12.96 5.69
CA THR A 33 9.93 -12.21 5.17
C THR A 33 9.58 -11.45 3.90
N LEU A 34 10.37 -10.43 3.54
CA LEU A 34 10.24 -9.72 2.27
C LEU A 34 10.24 -10.67 1.05
N PHE A 35 11.09 -11.70 1.08
CA PHE A 35 11.15 -12.71 0.03
C PHE A 35 9.84 -13.51 -0.08
N GLU A 36 9.26 -13.89 1.05
CA GLU A 36 7.98 -14.60 1.10
C GLU A 36 6.83 -13.68 0.67
N LEU A 37 6.82 -12.40 1.07
CA LEU A 37 5.81 -11.44 0.60
C LEU A 37 5.88 -11.29 -0.93
N LYS A 38 7.07 -11.10 -1.50
CA LYS A 38 7.26 -11.05 -2.97
C LYS A 38 6.74 -12.32 -3.65
N ALA A 39 6.97 -13.49 -3.05
CA ALA A 39 6.46 -14.76 -3.55
C ALA A 39 4.93 -14.84 -3.47
N ILE A 40 4.33 -14.47 -2.33
CA ILE A 40 2.88 -14.46 -2.10
C ILE A 40 2.20 -13.56 -3.13
N LEU A 41 2.71 -12.35 -3.32
CA LEU A 41 2.17 -11.37 -4.27
C LEU A 41 2.47 -11.72 -5.74
N GLY A 42 3.27 -12.75 -6.01
CA GLY A 42 3.61 -13.17 -7.37
C GLY A 42 4.51 -12.17 -8.11
N LEU A 43 5.24 -11.34 -7.37
CA LEU A 43 6.08 -10.26 -7.88
C LEU A 43 7.53 -10.72 -8.14
N GLN A 44 7.77 -12.04 -8.13
CA GLN A 44 9.07 -12.62 -8.47
C GLN A 44 9.37 -12.40 -9.96
N GLY A 45 10.39 -11.59 -10.25
CA GLY A 45 10.87 -11.31 -11.62
C GLY A 45 10.45 -9.96 -12.21
N MET A 46 10.02 -9.00 -11.38
CA MET A 46 9.74 -7.62 -11.81
C MET A 46 11.02 -6.76 -11.88
N SER A 47 10.90 -5.56 -12.46
CA SER A 47 11.98 -4.55 -12.54
C SER A 47 12.51 -4.14 -11.16
N GLU A 48 13.67 -3.48 -11.13
CA GLU A 48 14.27 -2.96 -9.89
C GLU A 48 13.35 -1.95 -9.19
N ASP A 49 12.65 -1.11 -9.95
CA ASP A 49 11.69 -0.14 -9.44
C ASP A 49 10.45 -0.81 -8.81
N ALA A 50 9.88 -1.82 -9.48
CA ALA A 50 8.79 -2.61 -8.92
C ALA A 50 9.22 -3.36 -7.65
N ASN A 51 10.47 -3.84 -7.59
CA ASN A 51 11.01 -4.43 -6.36
C ASN A 51 11.09 -3.40 -5.23
N SER A 52 11.55 -2.18 -5.53
CA SER A 52 11.63 -1.09 -4.55
C SER A 52 10.26 -0.77 -3.95
N TYR A 53 9.19 -0.68 -4.76
CA TYR A 53 7.85 -0.46 -4.21
C TYR A 53 7.37 -1.61 -3.31
N VAL A 54 7.67 -2.85 -3.65
CA VAL A 54 7.29 -3.98 -2.78
C VAL A 54 8.05 -3.94 -1.47
N ASP A 55 9.31 -3.53 -1.50
CA ASP A 55 10.13 -3.33 -0.30
C ASP A 55 9.50 -2.23 0.56
N GLN A 56 9.09 -1.11 -0.05
CA GLN A 56 8.39 -0.04 0.66
C GLN A 56 7.05 -0.51 1.25
N VAL A 57 6.23 -1.24 0.48
CA VAL A 57 4.98 -1.82 0.97
C VAL A 57 5.24 -2.76 2.15
N PHE A 58 6.29 -3.59 2.07
CA PHE A 58 6.72 -4.44 3.17
C PHE A 58 7.06 -3.62 4.42
N PHE A 59 7.91 -2.61 4.30
CA PHE A 59 8.32 -1.75 5.43
C PHE A 59 7.17 -0.93 6.02
N THR A 60 6.11 -0.67 5.26
CA THR A 60 4.92 -0.04 5.85
C THR A 60 4.07 -0.98 6.69
N PHE A 61 4.12 -2.29 6.43
CA PHE A 61 3.43 -3.31 7.23
C PHE A 61 4.28 -3.80 8.40
N ASP A 62 5.60 -3.85 8.25
CA ASP A 62 6.57 -4.02 9.33
C ASP A 62 6.53 -2.77 10.23
N MET A 63 5.73 -2.83 11.29
CA MET A 63 5.44 -1.69 12.16
C MET A 63 6.54 -1.46 13.18
N ASP A 64 7.21 -2.53 13.63
CA ASP A 64 8.29 -2.47 14.61
C ASP A 64 9.69 -2.45 14.01
N GLY A 65 9.81 -2.68 12.69
CA GLY A 65 11.04 -2.58 11.93
C GLY A 65 11.99 -3.76 12.15
N ASP A 66 11.47 -4.92 12.57
CA ASP A 66 12.28 -6.10 12.83
C ASP A 66 12.68 -6.87 11.55
N GLY A 67 12.16 -6.45 10.39
CA GLY A 67 12.42 -7.05 9.09
C GLY A 67 11.50 -8.22 8.77
N TYR A 68 10.44 -8.43 9.56
CA TYR A 68 9.42 -9.45 9.39
C TYR A 68 8.02 -8.82 9.50
N ILE A 69 7.03 -9.49 8.92
CA ILE A 69 5.62 -9.16 9.18
C ILE A 69 5.06 -10.31 10.03
N ASP A 70 4.73 -10.00 11.28
CA ASP A 70 4.09 -10.94 12.19
C ASP A 70 2.57 -11.05 11.96
N PHE A 71 1.90 -11.93 12.71
CA PHE A 71 0.46 -12.12 12.55
C PHE A 71 -0.36 -10.88 12.92
N VAL A 72 0.08 -10.11 13.92
CA VAL A 72 -0.60 -8.89 14.38
C VAL A 72 -0.52 -7.82 13.30
N GLU A 73 0.67 -7.63 12.73
CA GLU A 73 0.93 -6.69 11.64
C GLU A 73 0.18 -7.08 10.37
N TYR A 74 0.17 -8.36 10.03
CA TYR A 74 -0.60 -8.91 8.92
C TYR A 74 -2.11 -8.63 9.05
N ILE A 75 -2.71 -8.88 10.22
CA ILE A 75 -4.12 -8.57 10.48
C ILE A 75 -4.39 -7.06 10.50
N ALA A 76 -3.46 -6.27 11.03
CA ALA A 76 -3.57 -4.82 11.05
C ALA A 76 -3.58 -4.26 9.62
N ALA A 77 -2.68 -4.73 8.76
CA ALA A 77 -2.63 -4.37 7.35
C ALA A 77 -3.95 -4.72 6.62
N ILE A 78 -4.44 -5.95 6.78
CA ILE A 78 -5.72 -6.39 6.20
C ILE A 78 -6.88 -5.51 6.70
N SER A 79 -6.92 -5.24 8.00
CA SER A 79 -7.98 -4.42 8.61
C SER A 79 -7.96 -2.99 8.10
N LEU A 80 -6.77 -2.39 7.95
CA LEU A 80 -6.58 -1.06 7.41
C LEU A 80 -7.03 -0.97 5.94
N MET A 81 -6.65 -1.94 5.11
CA MET A 81 -7.03 -1.91 3.70
C MET A 81 -8.55 -2.07 3.52
N LEU A 82 -9.17 -2.97 4.30
CA LEU A 82 -10.59 -3.29 4.16
C LEU A 82 -11.53 -2.30 4.86
N LYS A 83 -11.19 -1.86 6.07
CA LYS A 83 -12.07 -1.03 6.94
C LYS A 83 -11.46 0.29 7.39
N GLY A 84 -10.20 0.56 7.02
CA GLY A 84 -9.53 1.80 7.41
C GLY A 84 -10.32 3.02 6.97
N GLU A 85 -10.54 3.94 7.89
CA GLU A 85 -11.07 5.26 7.55
C GLU A 85 -10.10 5.99 6.62
N ILE A 86 -10.62 6.95 5.87
CA ILE A 86 -9.83 7.68 4.88
C ILE A 86 -8.58 8.33 5.50
N ASN A 87 -8.68 8.84 6.72
CA ASN A 87 -7.56 9.41 7.45
C ASN A 87 -6.47 8.38 7.79
N GLN A 88 -6.87 7.16 8.15
CA GLN A 88 -5.93 6.08 8.46
C GLN A 88 -5.21 5.64 7.18
N LYS A 89 -5.94 5.53 6.07
CA LYS A 89 -5.36 5.22 4.77
C LYS A 89 -4.38 6.29 4.30
N LEU A 90 -4.73 7.57 4.44
CA LEU A 90 -3.83 8.68 4.09
C LEU A 90 -2.56 8.71 4.95
N LYS A 91 -2.66 8.44 6.26
CA LYS A 91 -1.47 8.29 7.12
C LYS A 91 -0.57 7.13 6.68
N TRP A 92 -1.17 6.03 6.25
CA TRP A 92 -0.41 4.90 5.74
C TRP A 92 0.24 5.19 4.39
N TYR A 93 -0.48 5.87 3.47
CA TYR A 93 0.11 6.35 2.21
C TYR A 93 1.27 7.31 2.46
N PHE A 94 1.14 8.20 3.46
CA PHE A 94 2.21 9.08 3.84
C PHE A 94 3.47 8.31 4.27
N LYS A 95 3.32 7.33 5.17
CA LYS A 95 4.42 6.45 5.60
C LYS A 95 5.04 5.67 4.43
N LEU A 96 4.25 5.34 3.40
CA LEU A 96 4.76 4.67 2.21
C LEU A 96 5.59 5.59 1.31
N PHE A 97 5.22 6.87 1.26
CA PHE A 97 5.88 7.85 0.41
C PHE A 97 7.15 8.40 1.07
N ASP A 98 7.14 8.64 2.37
CA ASP A 98 8.30 9.06 3.19
C ASP A 98 9.29 7.89 3.35
N GLN A 99 10.21 7.74 2.40
CA GLN A 99 11.13 6.59 2.30
C GLN A 99 12.30 6.72 3.28
N ASP A 100 12.76 7.95 3.52
CA ASP A 100 13.86 8.21 4.44
C ASP A 100 13.40 8.33 5.91
N GLY A 101 12.08 8.41 6.14
CA GLY A 101 11.47 8.48 7.46
C GLY A 101 11.67 9.83 8.16
N ASN A 102 11.93 10.88 7.40
CA ASN A 102 12.17 12.22 7.95
C ASN A 102 10.88 12.93 8.41
N GLY A 103 9.70 12.34 8.13
CA GLY A 103 8.40 12.86 8.50
C GLY A 103 7.84 13.89 7.51
N LYS A 104 8.43 13.99 6.33
CA LYS A 104 8.02 14.81 5.20
C LYS A 104 8.17 14.00 3.91
N ILE A 105 7.50 14.44 2.86
CA ILE A 105 7.59 13.80 1.54
C ILE A 105 8.18 14.79 0.56
N ASP A 106 9.30 14.45 -0.06
CA ASP A 106 9.89 15.25 -1.14
C ASP A 106 9.38 14.82 -2.54
N LYS A 107 9.83 15.54 -3.57
CA LYS A 107 9.43 15.28 -4.96
C LYS A 107 10.00 13.96 -5.47
N ASP A 108 11.25 13.66 -5.14
CA ASP A 108 11.97 12.49 -5.63
C ASP A 108 11.34 11.21 -5.06
N GLU A 109 10.92 11.25 -3.79
CA GLU A 109 10.19 10.19 -3.10
C GLU A 109 8.84 9.88 -3.77
N LEU A 110 8.05 10.91 -4.08
CA LEU A 110 6.78 10.75 -4.79
C LEU A 110 6.96 10.24 -6.23
N GLU A 111 7.95 10.76 -6.96
CA GLU A 111 8.25 10.32 -8.33
C GLU A 111 8.67 8.84 -8.36
N THR A 112 9.49 8.43 -7.40
CA THR A 112 9.94 7.03 -7.24
C THR A 112 8.76 6.09 -7.03
N ILE A 113 7.85 6.43 -6.11
CA ILE A 113 6.69 5.58 -5.82
C ILE A 113 5.73 5.53 -7.01
N PHE A 114 5.45 6.66 -7.66
CA PHE A 114 4.56 6.66 -8.83
C PHE A 114 5.13 5.86 -9.99
N THR A 115 6.43 5.98 -10.26
CA THR A 115 7.11 5.18 -11.29
C THR A 115 6.98 3.68 -11.00
N ALA A 116 7.22 3.28 -9.76
CA ALA A 116 7.13 1.87 -9.38
C ALA A 116 5.70 1.30 -9.45
N ILE A 117 4.68 2.10 -9.09
CA ILE A 117 3.27 1.69 -9.22
C ILE A 117 2.90 1.51 -10.71
N GLN A 118 3.37 2.39 -11.60
CA GLN A 118 3.13 2.25 -13.04
C GLN A 118 3.72 0.96 -13.60
N ASP A 119 4.94 0.62 -13.18
CA ASP A 119 5.60 -0.63 -13.56
C ASP A 119 4.80 -1.87 -13.10
N ILE A 120 4.25 -1.82 -11.88
CA ILE A 120 3.48 -2.92 -11.31
C ILE A 120 2.11 -3.07 -11.97
N THR A 121 1.40 -1.96 -12.13
CA THR A 121 0.05 -1.94 -12.70
C THR A 121 0.05 -1.98 -14.22
N ARG A 122 1.22 -1.79 -14.86
CA ARG A 122 1.40 -1.55 -16.30
C ARG A 122 0.52 -0.41 -16.82
N ASN A 123 0.24 0.56 -15.94
CA ASN A 123 -0.63 1.67 -16.23
C ASN A 123 0.20 2.92 -16.53
N HIS A 124 0.50 3.14 -17.81
CA HIS A 124 1.23 4.32 -18.29
C HIS A 124 0.30 5.48 -18.70
N GLU A 125 -0.93 5.54 -18.16
CA GLU A 125 -1.86 6.64 -18.46
C GLU A 125 -1.40 7.98 -17.88
N LEU A 126 -0.57 7.95 -16.83
CA LEU A 126 -0.08 9.13 -16.14
C LEU A 126 1.42 9.25 -16.34
N VAL A 127 1.96 10.47 -16.35
CA VAL A 127 3.41 10.71 -16.32
C VAL A 127 3.77 11.06 -14.87
N PRO A 128 4.63 10.28 -14.19
CA PRO A 128 4.94 10.49 -12.76
C PRO A 128 5.31 11.93 -12.44
N GLU A 129 6.19 12.54 -13.24
CA GLU A 129 6.68 13.90 -13.05
C GLU A 129 5.56 14.95 -13.16
N GLU A 130 4.62 14.76 -14.08
CA GLU A 130 3.45 15.65 -14.22
C GLU A 130 2.50 15.53 -13.03
N VAL A 131 2.33 14.30 -12.51
CA VAL A 131 1.51 14.04 -11.32
C VAL A 131 2.14 14.68 -10.09
N VAL A 132 3.45 14.49 -9.87
CA VAL A 132 4.16 15.10 -8.75
C VAL A 132 4.09 16.62 -8.82
N ALA A 133 4.36 17.20 -9.99
CA ALA A 133 4.26 18.64 -10.17
C ALA A 133 2.86 19.18 -9.79
N LEU A 134 1.79 18.48 -10.21
CA LEU A 134 0.42 18.86 -9.89
C LEU A 134 0.07 18.71 -8.40
N ILE A 135 0.60 17.68 -7.73
CA ILE A 135 0.42 17.50 -6.29
C ILE A 135 1.08 18.64 -5.53
N PHE A 136 2.35 18.93 -5.81
CA PHE A 136 3.06 20.00 -5.11
C PHE A 136 2.44 21.37 -5.40
N GLU A 137 2.04 21.67 -6.64
CA GLU A 137 1.38 22.95 -6.96
C GLU A 137 0.11 23.17 -6.12
N LYS A 138 -0.62 22.11 -5.80
CA LYS A 138 -1.91 22.18 -5.10
C LYS A 138 -1.81 22.02 -3.58
N ILE A 139 -0.86 21.21 -3.10
CA ILE A 139 -0.78 20.79 -1.70
C ILE A 139 0.36 21.48 -0.93
N ASP A 140 1.46 21.84 -1.60
CA ASP A 140 2.61 22.53 -0.99
C ASP A 140 2.26 24.01 -0.72
N VAL A 141 1.49 24.25 0.35
CA VAL A 141 0.97 25.58 0.69
C VAL A 141 2.08 26.50 1.21
N ASN A 142 3.06 25.96 1.93
CA ASN A 142 4.19 26.71 2.46
C ASN A 142 5.29 26.95 1.40
N GLY A 143 5.32 26.16 0.32
CA GLY A 143 6.30 26.27 -0.77
C GLY A 143 7.70 25.84 -0.34
N GLU A 144 7.79 24.94 0.65
CA GLU A 144 9.07 24.43 1.15
C GLU A 144 9.67 23.37 0.22
N GLY A 145 8.88 22.83 -0.72
CA GLY A 145 9.31 21.75 -1.61
C GLY A 145 9.26 20.37 -0.94
N GLU A 146 8.66 20.28 0.26
CA GLU A 146 8.45 19.07 1.04
C GLU A 146 7.03 19.11 1.63
N LEU A 147 6.32 17.98 1.64
CA LEU A 147 4.96 17.90 2.18
C LEU A 147 4.96 17.30 3.58
N THR A 148 4.44 18.04 4.55
CA THR A 148 4.17 17.49 5.89
C THR A 148 2.95 16.55 5.89
N LEU A 149 2.80 15.73 6.93
CA LEU A 149 1.64 14.85 7.08
C LEU A 149 0.32 15.64 7.07
N GLU A 150 0.29 16.78 7.76
CA GLU A 150 -0.88 17.65 7.78
C GLU A 150 -1.21 18.20 6.38
N GLU A 151 -0.21 18.71 5.65
CA GLU A 151 -0.40 19.20 4.28
C GLU A 151 -0.89 18.09 3.36
N PHE A 152 -0.26 16.91 3.41
CA PHE A 152 -0.67 15.78 2.61
C PHE A 152 -2.13 15.36 2.87
N ILE A 153 -2.53 15.24 4.14
CA ILE A 153 -3.89 14.84 4.52
C ILE A 153 -4.91 15.92 4.10
N GLU A 154 -4.67 17.17 4.45
CA GLU A 154 -5.63 18.24 4.19
C GLU A 154 -5.68 18.61 2.71
N GLY A 155 -4.54 18.57 2.02
CA GLY A 155 -4.45 18.71 0.57
C GLY A 155 -5.19 17.60 -0.17
N ALA A 156 -4.95 16.34 0.19
CA ALA A 156 -5.67 15.22 -0.42
C ALA A 156 -7.19 15.33 -0.20
N LYS A 157 -7.66 15.74 0.98
CA LYS A 157 -9.09 15.97 1.24
C LYS A 157 -9.66 17.18 0.51
N GLY A 158 -8.87 18.24 0.37
CA GLY A 158 -9.24 19.48 -0.30
C GLY A 158 -9.33 19.35 -1.81
N HIS A 159 -8.65 18.36 -2.38
CA HIS A 159 -8.56 18.13 -3.82
C HIS A 159 -9.10 16.74 -4.21
N PRO A 160 -10.40 16.63 -4.56
CA PRO A 160 -11.02 15.34 -4.90
C PRO A 160 -10.32 14.58 -6.03
N ASP A 161 -9.74 15.29 -6.99
CA ASP A 161 -8.94 14.73 -8.08
C ASP A 161 -7.69 14.01 -7.56
N ILE A 162 -6.96 14.62 -6.62
CA ILE A 162 -5.80 14.00 -5.97
C ILE A 162 -6.24 12.82 -5.11
N MET A 163 -7.34 12.95 -4.38
CA MET A 163 -7.87 11.87 -3.54
C MET A 163 -8.21 10.62 -4.37
N GLU A 164 -8.92 10.78 -5.48
CA GLU A 164 -9.28 9.67 -6.36
C GLU A 164 -8.06 9.06 -7.03
N MET A 165 -7.07 9.88 -7.40
CA MET A 165 -5.79 9.41 -7.93
C MET A 165 -5.03 8.58 -6.89
N LEU A 166 -4.87 9.05 -5.66
CA LEU A 166 -4.23 8.31 -4.57
C LEU A 166 -4.94 6.99 -4.29
N LYS A 167 -6.28 6.98 -4.28
CA LYS A 167 -7.05 5.73 -4.13
C LYS A 167 -6.82 4.74 -5.26
N LYS A 168 -6.79 5.21 -6.52
CA LYS A 168 -6.57 4.35 -7.69
C LYS A 168 -5.16 3.78 -7.72
N LEU A 169 -4.16 4.60 -7.37
CA LEU A 169 -2.75 4.21 -7.36
C LEU A 169 -2.45 3.25 -6.21
N MET A 170 -3.05 3.49 -5.05
CA MET A 170 -2.90 2.66 -3.85
C MET A 170 -4.00 1.59 -3.75
N ASP A 171 -4.65 1.25 -4.88
CA ASP A 171 -5.64 0.19 -4.91
C ASP A 171 -4.95 -1.17 -4.81
N LEU A 172 -4.73 -1.60 -3.56
CA LEU A 172 -4.23 -2.91 -3.23
C LEU A 172 -5.33 -3.98 -3.26
N THR A 173 -6.51 -3.72 -3.83
CA THR A 173 -7.54 -4.75 -4.02
C THR A 173 -7.00 -6.03 -4.69
N PRO A 174 -6.12 -5.98 -5.71
CA PRO A 174 -5.53 -7.19 -6.28
C PRO A 174 -4.69 -7.98 -5.25
N VAL A 175 -3.93 -7.27 -4.41
CA VAL A 175 -3.14 -7.85 -3.32
C VAL A 175 -4.07 -8.47 -2.27
N LEU A 176 -5.12 -7.77 -1.86
CA LEU A 176 -6.14 -8.29 -0.97
C LEU A 176 -6.84 -9.52 -1.54
N VAL A 177 -7.17 -9.56 -2.83
CA VAL A 177 -7.79 -10.73 -3.45
C VAL A 177 -6.84 -11.93 -3.40
N ILE A 178 -5.54 -11.75 -3.64
CA ILE A 178 -4.55 -12.82 -3.49
C ILE A 178 -4.47 -13.28 -2.04
N ILE A 179 -4.42 -12.34 -1.10
CA ILE A 179 -4.35 -12.60 0.34
C ILE A 179 -5.63 -13.25 0.87
N VAL A 180 -6.80 -12.97 0.30
CA VAL A 180 -8.12 -13.46 0.73
C VAL A 180 -8.48 -14.79 0.04
N GLU A 181 -8.25 -14.93 -1.26
CA GLU A 181 -8.56 -16.17 -1.99
C GLU A 181 -7.44 -17.21 -1.84
N GLY A 182 -6.22 -16.81 -1.47
CA GLY A 182 -5.01 -17.62 -1.56
C GLY A 182 -4.61 -17.89 -3.01
N ARG A 183 -3.36 -18.32 -3.25
CA ARG A 183 -2.95 -18.74 -4.61
C ARG A 183 -3.89 -19.84 -5.12
N LYS A 184 -4.67 -19.55 -6.17
CA LYS A 184 -5.24 -20.61 -7.02
C LYS A 184 -4.05 -21.33 -7.68
N LYS A 185 -3.84 -22.59 -7.29
CA LYS A 185 -2.91 -23.50 -7.97
C LYS A 185 -3.33 -23.70 -9.42
#